data_AF-B6QCS1-F1
#
_entry.id   AF-B6QCS1-F1
#
_cell.length_a   1.000
_cell.length_b   1.000
_cell.length_c   1.000
_cell.angle_alpha   90.00
_cell.angle_beta   90.00
_cell.angle_gamma   90.00
#
_symmetry.space_group_name_H-M   'P 1'
#
loop_
_entity.id
_entity.type
_entity.pdbx_description
1 polymer ?
#
loop_
_entity_poly.entity_id
_entity_poly.type
_entity_poly.pdbx_seq_one_letter_code
_entity_poly.pdbx_strand_id
1 'polypeptide(L)'
;MKRLQLQRWSRSVLSPSSRTLSGGHLYWQVNARTRHQSTVSPIAQISEDQTTDNTISEEITPSEKPQIRDTFERAGFRKPSPKVYALHSRLALPKKLPLETLARTLRDASADPHPSFNNASLALLGHDLLANYTTEHIICTYPRLPMTVIYAAMYAYIGPRTLAAIAGEWGVEFAAVPGPEVDPGLLQFKRVQPGTEIVQDAKKTTRPNTHWRKSIASSVVHGDIFGDPDLRTKNPKYVESRLPDIDSIPGVTAEKAASTFVQALVGGIYLHAGRPAAKRFFKEHIISRHLDMTKLFSFTQPARDLANLCHRENIEPPVAKIISETGRHSRNPVFNVGVFSGKDKLGEGSGASLIEARTRAAVAALKGWYLYSPLDVRVPSSTEEEEGAKLWKPVYVDYGEIFV
;
A
#
# COMPACT_ATOMS: atom_id res chain seq x y z
N MET A 1 -18.48 -51.50 -48.64
CA MET A 1 -18.86 -52.44 -47.57
C MET A 1 -17.69 -52.62 -46.62
N LYS A 2 -18.01 -52.79 -45.33
CA LYS A 2 -17.20 -53.30 -44.21
C LYS A 2 -16.28 -52.33 -43.45
N ARG A 3 -16.51 -52.42 -42.14
CA ARG A 3 -16.04 -51.69 -40.96
C ARG A 3 -14.70 -52.25 -40.43
N LEU A 4 -13.99 -51.37 -39.71
CA LEU A 4 -13.20 -51.58 -38.47
C LEU A 4 -12.03 -52.58 -38.49
N GLN A 5 -10.85 -52.14 -38.05
CA GLN A 5 -10.37 -52.38 -36.67
C GLN A 5 -9.04 -51.66 -36.37
N LEU A 6 -8.94 -51.16 -35.14
CA LEU A 6 -7.71 -50.69 -34.48
C LEU A 6 -6.76 -51.86 -34.22
N GLN A 7 -5.46 -51.67 -34.41
CA GLN A 7 -4.46 -52.37 -33.61
C GLN A 7 -3.35 -51.44 -33.12
N ARG A 8 -3.14 -51.60 -31.82
CA ARG A 8 -2.17 -50.99 -30.92
C ARG A 8 -0.96 -51.90 -30.94
N TRP A 9 0.23 -51.40 -31.23
CA TRP A 9 1.47 -52.11 -30.87
C TRP A 9 2.49 -51.19 -30.20
N SER A 10 2.80 -51.63 -28.99
CA SER A 10 3.82 -51.22 -28.05
C SER A 10 5.18 -51.85 -28.37
N ARG A 11 6.21 -51.32 -27.69
CA ARG A 11 7.55 -51.89 -27.39
C ARG A 11 8.64 -51.42 -28.36
N SER A 12 9.48 -50.45 -27.98
CA SER A 12 10.60 -50.50 -27.02
C SER A 12 11.83 -51.23 -27.53
N VAL A 13 12.88 -50.45 -27.85
CA VAL A 13 14.30 -50.83 -27.86
C VAL A 13 15.01 -49.64 -27.21
N LEU A 14 15.31 -49.69 -25.91
CA LEU A 14 16.58 -50.15 -25.31
C LEU A 14 17.80 -49.30 -25.74
N SER A 15 18.11 -48.30 -24.89
CA SER A 15 19.39 -47.97 -24.20
C SER A 15 20.63 -48.85 -24.52
N PRO A 16 21.91 -48.43 -24.31
CA PRO A 16 22.39 -47.68 -23.11
C PRO A 16 23.56 -46.70 -23.37
N SER A 17 23.89 -45.79 -22.45
CA SER A 17 25.03 -45.92 -21.51
C SER A 17 25.42 -44.48 -21.11
N SER A 18 25.85 -44.10 -19.92
CA SER A 18 25.84 -44.67 -18.58
C SER A 18 26.32 -43.57 -17.61
N ARG A 19 25.67 -43.50 -16.43
CA ARG A 19 26.25 -43.41 -15.06
C ARG A 19 27.17 -42.21 -14.71
N THR A 20 27.17 -41.66 -13.49
CA THR A 20 26.73 -42.07 -12.13
C THR A 20 26.77 -40.81 -11.26
N LEU A 21 25.69 -40.44 -10.56
CA LEU A 21 25.31 -40.81 -9.17
C LEU A 21 26.08 -40.08 -8.05
N SER A 22 25.35 -39.28 -7.28
CA SER A 22 25.07 -39.44 -5.84
C SER A 22 24.66 -38.06 -5.29
N GLY A 23 23.59 -37.84 -4.54
CA GLY A 23 22.66 -38.72 -3.82
C GLY A 23 22.08 -37.86 -2.68
N GLY A 24 20.77 -37.90 -2.47
CA GLY A 24 20.12 -37.14 -1.40
C GLY A 24 18.61 -36.99 -1.60
N HIS A 25 17.87 -38.07 -1.38
CA HIS A 25 16.43 -38.04 -1.13
C HIS A 25 16.12 -37.10 0.05
N LEU A 26 14.92 -36.50 0.06
CA LEU A 26 13.92 -36.62 1.14
C LEU A 26 12.66 -35.78 0.79
N TYR A 27 11.53 -36.47 0.76
CA TYR A 27 10.14 -36.05 0.98
C TYR A 27 9.56 -34.78 0.33
N TRP A 28 8.68 -35.04 -0.63
CA TRP A 28 7.52 -34.22 -0.99
C TRP A 28 6.62 -34.04 0.24
N GLN A 29 6.58 -32.82 0.78
CA GLN A 29 5.51 -32.39 1.68
C GLN A 29 4.60 -31.42 0.94
N VAL A 30 3.37 -31.89 0.72
CA VAL A 30 2.19 -31.10 0.44
C VAL A 30 1.95 -30.21 1.66
N ASN A 31 2.34 -28.94 1.59
CA ASN A 31 1.90 -27.97 2.57
C ASN A 31 0.47 -27.57 2.24
N ALA A 32 -0.45 -28.13 3.01
CA ALA A 32 -1.81 -27.68 3.15
C ALA A 32 -1.82 -26.18 3.48
N ARG A 33 -2.61 -25.45 2.70
CA ARG A 33 -2.89 -24.03 2.88
C ARG A 33 -3.64 -23.82 4.20
N THR A 34 -3.01 -23.21 5.20
CA THR A 34 -3.74 -22.58 6.31
C THR A 34 -4.31 -21.26 5.81
N ARG A 35 -5.59 -21.31 5.45
CA ARG A 35 -6.42 -20.15 5.11
C ARG A 35 -6.94 -19.57 6.43
N HIS A 36 -6.41 -18.43 6.86
CA HIS A 36 -7.08 -17.66 7.92
C HIS A 36 -8.27 -16.93 7.30
N GLN A 37 -9.44 -17.56 7.31
CA GLN A 37 -10.72 -16.88 7.14
C GLN A 37 -11.21 -16.49 8.52
N SER A 38 -11.32 -15.19 8.79
CA SER A 38 -12.08 -14.67 9.92
C SER A 38 -13.56 -14.72 9.56
N THR A 39 -14.20 -15.85 9.85
CA THR A 39 -15.67 -15.93 9.92
C THR A 39 -16.07 -15.79 11.38
N VAL A 40 -16.78 -14.71 11.71
CA VAL A 40 -17.46 -14.54 12.99
C VAL A 40 -18.63 -15.52 13.02
N SER A 41 -18.57 -16.50 13.92
CA SER A 41 -19.70 -17.39 14.24
C SER A 41 -20.41 -16.91 15.50
N PRO A 42 -21.74 -17.06 15.63
CA PRO A 42 -22.52 -16.49 16.71
C PRO A 42 -22.34 -17.27 18.03
N ILE A 43 -22.58 -16.56 19.13
CA ILE A 43 -22.59 -17.04 20.52
C ILE A 43 -23.57 -18.21 20.68
N ALA A 44 -23.09 -19.33 21.20
CA ALA A 44 -23.89 -20.45 21.69
C ALA A 44 -23.41 -20.90 23.08
N GLN A 45 -24.37 -21.32 23.89
CA GLN A 45 -24.34 -21.42 25.35
C GLN A 45 -23.41 -22.51 25.91
N ILE A 46 -22.95 -22.24 27.14
CA ILE A 46 -22.06 -23.05 27.99
C ILE A 46 -22.73 -24.37 28.41
N SER A 47 -22.01 -25.47 28.29
CA SER A 47 -22.20 -26.68 29.09
C SER A 47 -20.83 -27.34 29.33
N GLU A 48 -20.51 -27.57 30.60
CA GLU A 48 -19.31 -28.23 31.12
C GLU A 48 -19.32 -29.73 30.73
N ASP A 49 -18.21 -30.25 30.18
CA ASP A 49 -17.52 -31.43 30.72
C ASP A 49 -16.24 -31.80 29.94
N GLN A 50 -15.34 -32.48 30.66
CA GLN A 50 -13.91 -32.66 30.48
C GLN A 50 -13.48 -33.51 29.27
N THR A 51 -12.31 -33.20 28.66
CA THR A 51 -11.27 -34.17 28.24
C THR A 51 -9.99 -33.46 27.76
N THR A 52 -8.88 -34.20 27.83
CA THR A 52 -7.47 -33.84 27.98
C THR A 52 -6.70 -33.34 26.74
N ASP A 53 -5.87 -32.32 26.99
CA ASP A 53 -4.48 -32.04 26.55
C ASP A 53 -4.03 -31.92 25.08
N ASN A 54 -3.36 -30.78 24.88
CA ASN A 54 -2.29 -30.44 23.92
C ASN A 54 -2.66 -29.84 22.55
N THR A 55 -3.35 -28.69 22.60
CA THR A 55 -2.98 -27.57 21.72
C THR A 55 -2.34 -26.49 22.59
N ILE A 56 -1.05 -26.22 22.36
CA ILE A 56 -0.35 -25.09 22.98
C ILE A 56 -0.92 -23.81 22.36
N SER A 57 -2.05 -23.37 22.89
CA SER A 57 -2.49 -21.99 22.81
C SER A 57 -1.73 -21.27 23.92
N GLU A 58 -0.58 -20.70 23.60
CA GLU A 58 0.11 -19.82 24.55
C GLU A 58 -0.78 -18.61 24.79
N GLU A 59 -1.54 -18.64 25.89
CA GLU A 59 -2.20 -17.48 26.45
C GLU A 59 -1.17 -16.37 26.62
N ILE A 60 -1.42 -15.23 25.97
CA ILE A 60 -0.70 -13.99 26.24
C ILE A 60 -1.17 -13.54 27.62
N THR A 61 -0.46 -13.97 28.66
CA THR A 61 -0.62 -13.39 29.99
C THR A 61 -0.35 -11.88 29.86
N PRO A 62 -1.20 -11.01 30.45
CA PRO A 62 -0.92 -9.58 30.46
C PRO A 62 0.35 -9.39 31.31
N SER A 63 1.48 -9.23 30.61
CA SER A 63 2.73 -8.78 31.18
C SER A 63 2.43 -7.61 32.13
N GLU A 64 2.84 -7.74 33.39
CA GLU A 64 2.76 -6.67 34.39
C GLU A 64 3.22 -5.37 33.72
N LYS A 65 2.41 -4.30 33.84
CA LYS A 65 2.72 -2.98 33.26
C LYS A 65 4.18 -2.69 33.58
N PRO A 66 5.08 -2.62 32.58
CA PRO A 66 6.48 -2.38 32.88
C PRO A 66 6.53 -1.04 33.60
N GLN A 67 6.99 -1.05 34.84
CA GLN A 67 7.27 0.17 35.59
C GLN A 67 8.52 0.79 34.95
N ILE A 68 8.30 1.43 33.80
CA ILE A 68 9.32 2.17 33.09
C ILE A 68 9.77 3.27 34.04
N ARG A 69 11.00 3.17 34.54
CA ARG A 69 11.59 4.21 35.40
C ARG A 69 11.81 5.45 34.53
N ASP A 70 10.96 6.43 34.73
CA ASP A 70 11.01 7.70 34.05
C ASP A 70 12.17 8.55 34.60
N THR A 71 13.30 8.54 33.91
CA THR A 71 14.44 9.43 34.19
C THR A 71 14.33 10.78 33.47
N PHE A 72 13.24 11.02 32.73
CA PHE A 72 13.10 12.13 31.80
C PHE A 72 12.20 13.25 32.34
N GLU A 73 12.73 14.47 32.43
CA GLU A 73 11.95 15.66 32.78
C GLU A 73 11.01 16.05 31.64
N ARG A 74 9.72 15.79 31.83
CA ARG A 74 8.68 16.21 30.89
C ARG A 74 8.06 17.51 31.35
N ALA A 75 8.09 18.52 30.48
CA ALA A 75 7.13 19.61 30.59
C ALA A 75 5.74 19.01 30.41
N GLY A 76 4.99 18.90 31.51
CA GLY A 76 3.56 18.62 31.44
C GLY A 76 2.88 19.70 30.61
N PHE A 77 1.84 19.34 29.87
CA PHE A 77 0.98 20.29 29.18
C PHE A 77 0.20 21.10 30.23
N ARG A 78 0.88 22.08 30.84
CA ARG A 78 0.35 22.85 31.99
C ARG A 78 -0.55 24.00 31.55
N LYS A 79 -0.42 24.46 30.30
CA LYS A 79 -1.22 25.53 29.70
C LYS A 79 -1.48 25.21 28.23
N PRO A 80 -2.67 25.51 27.72
CA PRO A 80 -2.96 25.22 26.33
C PRO A 80 -2.25 26.22 25.41
N SER A 81 -1.43 25.69 24.50
CA SER A 81 -0.65 26.50 23.57
C SER A 81 -1.53 27.19 22.52
N PRO A 82 -1.30 28.48 22.21
CA PRO A 82 -2.04 29.18 21.16
C PRO A 82 -1.84 28.53 19.79
N LYS A 83 -0.66 27.96 19.51
CA LYS A 83 -0.37 27.27 18.25
C LYS A 83 -1.21 26.01 18.10
N VAL A 84 -1.38 25.25 19.17
CA VAL A 84 -2.22 24.03 19.19
C VAL A 84 -3.69 24.39 18.95
N TYR A 85 -4.20 25.46 19.59
CA TYR A 85 -5.55 25.95 19.32
C TYR A 85 -5.75 26.44 17.88
N ALA A 86 -4.77 27.18 17.36
CA ALA A 86 -4.82 27.67 15.98
C ALA A 86 -4.86 26.50 14.98
N LEU A 87 -4.06 25.46 15.22
CA LEU A 87 -4.06 24.26 14.38
C LEU A 87 -5.39 23.49 14.49
N HIS A 88 -5.91 23.32 15.72
CA HIS A 88 -7.19 22.63 15.97
C HIS A 88 -8.35 23.30 15.23
N SER A 89 -8.44 24.62 15.32
CA SER A 89 -9.48 25.42 14.66
C SER A 89 -9.31 25.48 13.13
N ARG A 90 -8.07 25.63 12.63
CA ARG A 90 -7.76 25.67 11.19
C ARG A 90 -8.18 24.39 10.46
N LEU A 91 -7.96 23.23 11.09
CA LEU A 91 -8.32 21.92 10.52
C LEU A 91 -9.75 21.50 10.85
N ALA A 92 -10.54 22.38 11.47
CA ALA A 92 -11.92 22.11 11.89
C ALA A 92 -12.06 20.77 12.65
N LEU A 93 -11.10 20.49 13.55
CA LEU A 93 -11.05 19.21 14.26
C LEU A 93 -12.27 19.03 15.18
N PRO A 94 -12.71 17.78 15.41
CA PRO A 94 -13.85 17.52 16.28
C PRO A 94 -13.54 18.00 17.71
N LYS A 95 -14.52 18.64 18.36
CA LYS A 95 -14.41 19.09 19.76
C LYS A 95 -14.11 17.96 20.76
N LYS A 96 -14.40 16.71 20.38
CA LYS A 96 -14.08 15.50 21.15
C LYS A 96 -12.58 15.20 21.20
N LEU A 97 -11.79 15.70 20.24
CA LEU A 97 -10.34 15.56 20.23
C LEU A 97 -9.74 16.61 21.19
N PRO A 98 -9.15 16.19 22.30
CA PRO A 98 -8.57 17.11 23.27
C PRO A 98 -7.23 17.66 22.76
N LEU A 99 -6.85 18.83 23.25
CA LEU A 99 -5.64 19.54 22.80
C LEU A 99 -4.37 18.82 23.22
N GLU A 100 -4.43 18.07 24.31
CA GLU A 100 -3.34 17.23 24.81
C GLU A 100 -3.00 16.11 23.81
N THR A 101 -4.03 15.48 23.23
CA THR A 101 -3.83 14.48 22.18
C THR A 101 -3.24 15.13 20.94
N LEU A 102 -3.72 16.32 20.56
CA LEU A 102 -3.15 17.05 19.42
C LEU A 102 -1.67 17.40 19.65
N ALA A 103 -1.31 17.89 20.83
CA ALA A 103 0.07 18.13 21.21
C ALA A 103 0.91 16.84 21.19
N ARG A 104 0.36 15.71 21.61
CA ARG A 104 1.02 14.40 21.52
C ARG A 104 1.34 14.02 20.07
N THR A 105 0.46 14.31 19.11
CA THR A 105 0.72 13.98 17.69
C THR A 105 1.94 14.72 17.13
N LEU A 106 2.28 15.89 17.67
CA LEU A 106 3.43 16.71 17.28
C LEU A 106 4.75 16.28 17.94
N ARG A 107 4.74 15.25 18.78
CA ARG A 107 5.95 14.71 19.42
C ARG A 107 6.35 13.38 18.79
N ASP A 108 7.40 13.41 17.98
CA ASP A 108 7.91 12.22 17.30
C ASP A 108 8.62 11.24 18.26
N ALA A 109 8.68 9.96 17.89
CA ALA A 109 9.40 8.93 18.63
C ALA A 109 10.91 9.24 18.79
N SER A 110 11.48 10.00 17.86
CA SER A 110 12.87 10.45 17.94
C SER A 110 13.11 11.55 18.98
N ALA A 111 12.06 12.29 19.38
CA ALA A 111 12.14 13.31 20.41
C ALA A 111 11.87 12.76 21.82
N ASP A 112 10.99 11.76 21.94
CA ASP A 112 10.64 11.15 23.24
C ASP A 112 10.58 9.62 23.09
N PRO A 113 11.46 8.88 23.78
CA PRO A 113 11.49 7.42 23.70
C PRO A 113 10.26 6.77 24.33
N HIS A 114 9.52 7.48 25.20
CA HIS A 114 8.44 6.88 25.95
C HIS A 114 7.17 6.68 25.09
N PRO A 115 6.66 5.43 24.93
CA PRO A 115 5.53 5.13 24.03
C PRO A 115 4.22 5.87 24.34
N SER A 116 3.97 6.20 25.60
CA SER A 116 2.77 6.94 26.00
C SER A 116 2.79 8.43 25.65
N PHE A 117 3.96 9.02 25.41
CA PHE A 117 4.09 10.46 25.16
C PHE A 117 4.45 10.80 23.73
N ASN A 118 5.00 9.84 22.97
CA ASN A 118 5.24 10.00 21.55
C ASN A 118 3.99 9.69 20.70
N ASN A 119 4.10 10.05 19.43
CA ASN A 119 3.07 9.87 18.42
C ASN A 119 3.12 8.50 17.72
N ALA A 120 4.07 7.61 18.06
CA ALA A 120 4.35 6.39 17.29
C ALA A 120 3.14 5.46 17.17
N SER A 121 2.44 5.21 18.29
CA SER A 121 1.26 4.33 18.31
C SER A 121 0.06 4.93 17.58
N LEU A 122 -0.11 6.26 17.65
CA LEU A 122 -1.14 6.97 16.90
C LEU A 122 -0.83 6.96 15.40
N ALA A 123 0.44 7.13 15.05
CA ALA A 123 0.91 7.10 13.67
C ALA A 123 0.69 5.73 13.04
N LEU A 124 0.96 4.64 13.77
CA LEU A 124 0.68 3.27 13.31
C LEU A 124 -0.81 3.10 12.95
N LEU A 125 -1.70 3.45 13.87
CA LEU A 125 -3.14 3.35 13.65
C LEU A 125 -3.60 4.21 12.47
N GLY A 126 -3.13 5.45 12.39
CA GLY A 126 -3.48 6.33 11.29
C GLY A 126 -2.92 5.87 9.95
N HIS A 127 -1.72 5.30 9.93
CA HIS A 127 -1.13 4.71 8.75
C HIS A 127 -2.01 3.58 8.20
N ASP A 128 -2.46 2.66 9.06
CA ASP A 128 -3.34 1.54 8.67
C ASP A 128 -4.68 2.05 8.13
N LEU A 129 -5.27 3.06 8.77
CA LEU A 129 -6.52 3.68 8.32
C LEU A 129 -6.35 4.35 6.95
N LEU A 130 -5.28 5.12 6.76
CA LEU A 130 -4.99 5.78 5.50
C LEU A 130 -4.71 4.75 4.39
N ALA A 131 -3.95 3.70 4.67
CA ALA A 131 -3.69 2.62 3.74
C ALA A 131 -5.00 1.94 3.32
N ASN A 132 -5.85 1.58 4.27
CA ASN A 132 -7.12 0.93 3.99
C ASN A 132 -8.07 1.83 3.17
N TYR A 133 -8.26 3.09 3.58
CA TYR A 133 -9.17 4.00 2.87
C TYR A 133 -8.67 4.40 1.48
N THR A 134 -7.35 4.53 1.30
CA THR A 134 -6.76 4.86 0.00
C THR A 134 -6.83 3.67 -0.95
N THR A 135 -6.52 2.46 -0.47
CA THR A 135 -6.57 1.23 -1.28
C THR A 135 -7.99 0.91 -1.71
N GLU A 136 -8.96 0.94 -0.82
CA GLU A 136 -10.36 0.69 -1.18
C GLU A 136 -10.85 1.71 -2.21
N HIS A 137 -10.47 2.98 -2.06
CA HIS A 137 -10.86 4.04 -2.99
C HIS A 137 -10.25 3.79 -4.38
N ILE A 138 -8.95 3.49 -4.46
CA ILE A 138 -8.27 3.23 -5.73
C ILE A 138 -8.86 1.99 -6.41
N ILE A 139 -9.02 0.88 -5.69
CA ILE A 139 -9.49 -0.39 -6.26
C ILE A 139 -10.95 -0.27 -6.71
N CYS A 140 -11.83 0.37 -5.93
CA CYS A 140 -13.22 0.56 -6.32
C CYS A 140 -13.36 1.53 -7.50
N THR A 141 -12.50 2.55 -7.60
CA THR A 141 -12.53 3.53 -8.70
C THR A 141 -11.93 2.95 -9.97
N TYR A 142 -10.84 2.18 -9.88
CA TYR A 142 -10.11 1.60 -11.01
C TYR A 142 -9.85 0.10 -10.76
N PRO A 143 -10.85 -0.77 -10.97
CA PRO A 143 -10.76 -2.19 -10.61
C PRO A 143 -9.78 -3.01 -11.45
N ARG A 144 -9.29 -2.46 -12.57
CA ARG A 144 -8.36 -3.12 -13.51
C ARG A 144 -6.91 -2.67 -13.33
N LEU A 145 -6.61 -1.81 -12.35
CA LEU A 145 -5.30 -1.17 -12.25
C LEU A 145 -4.18 -2.20 -12.00
N PRO A 146 -3.05 -2.14 -12.73
CA PRO A 146 -1.87 -2.96 -12.46
C PRO A 146 -1.30 -2.71 -11.06
N MET A 147 -0.73 -3.74 -10.42
CA MET A 147 -0.26 -3.64 -9.03
C MET A 147 0.84 -2.59 -8.84
N THR A 148 1.74 -2.46 -9.81
CA THR A 148 2.82 -1.45 -9.79
C THR A 148 2.25 -0.03 -9.80
N VAL A 149 1.16 0.19 -10.53
CA VAL A 149 0.47 1.47 -10.60
C VAL A 149 -0.32 1.71 -9.31
N ILE A 150 -0.88 0.66 -8.67
CA ILE A 150 -1.55 0.78 -7.37
C ILE A 150 -0.55 1.30 -6.34
N TYR A 151 0.64 0.70 -6.25
CA TYR A 151 1.70 1.15 -5.35
C TYR A 151 2.13 2.60 -5.61
N ALA A 152 2.32 2.97 -6.89
CA ALA A 152 2.66 4.33 -7.26
C ALA A 152 1.54 5.33 -6.89
N ALA A 153 0.28 4.94 -7.09
CA ALA A 153 -0.88 5.76 -6.73
C ALA A 153 -1.00 5.92 -5.21
N MET A 154 -0.81 4.84 -4.44
CA MET A 154 -0.77 4.88 -2.98
C MET A 154 0.34 5.81 -2.49
N TYR A 155 1.55 5.69 -3.05
CA TYR A 155 2.66 6.57 -2.71
C TYR A 155 2.37 8.04 -3.07
N ALA A 156 1.68 8.29 -4.18
CA ALA A 156 1.30 9.64 -4.59
C ALA A 156 0.22 10.27 -3.69
N TYR A 157 -0.67 9.48 -3.08
CA TYR A 157 -1.64 9.99 -2.10
C TYR A 157 -1.05 10.11 -0.70
N ILE A 158 -0.52 9.01 -0.14
CA ILE A 158 -0.16 8.89 1.28
C ILE A 158 1.35 8.66 1.51
N GLY A 159 2.19 8.92 0.51
CA GLY A 159 3.64 8.85 0.64
C GLY A 159 4.20 9.93 1.59
N PRO A 160 5.43 9.73 2.12
CA PRO A 160 6.00 10.63 3.12
C PRO A 160 6.13 12.07 2.60
N ARG A 161 6.50 12.24 1.33
CA ARG A 161 6.62 13.55 0.69
C ARG A 161 5.27 14.27 0.56
N THR A 162 4.20 13.54 0.23
CA THR A 162 2.88 14.14 0.05
C THR A 162 2.26 14.51 1.40
N LEU A 163 2.40 13.63 2.40
CA LEU A 163 1.98 13.92 3.76
C LEU A 163 2.78 15.09 4.37
N ALA A 164 4.08 15.18 4.09
CA ALA A 164 4.90 16.33 4.51
C ALA A 164 4.44 17.64 3.87
N ALA A 165 4.07 17.62 2.57
CA ALA A 165 3.49 18.79 1.90
C ALA A 165 2.15 19.20 2.54
N ILE A 166 1.29 18.23 2.85
CA ILE A 166 0.02 18.46 3.55
C ILE A 166 0.27 19.09 4.93
N ALA A 167 1.22 18.57 5.71
CA ALA A 167 1.58 19.16 7.00
C ALA A 167 2.08 20.61 6.86
N GLY A 168 2.87 20.90 5.80
CA GLY A 168 3.29 22.25 5.47
C GLY A 168 2.13 23.18 5.12
N GLU A 169 1.17 22.70 4.33
CA GLU A 169 -0.07 23.44 4.00
C GLU A 169 -0.92 23.73 5.24
N TRP A 170 -0.92 22.83 6.22
CA TRP A 170 -1.59 23.03 7.50
C TRP A 170 -0.87 24.03 8.42
N GLY A 171 0.31 24.52 8.03
CA GLY A 171 1.11 25.48 8.81
C GLY A 171 1.76 24.84 10.03
N VAL A 172 2.18 23.56 9.93
CA VAL A 172 2.96 22.91 10.97
C VAL A 172 4.42 23.34 10.88
N GLU A 173 4.89 24.00 11.93
CA GLU A 173 6.26 24.47 12.05
C GLU A 173 7.13 23.44 12.79
N PHE A 174 8.42 23.41 12.46
CA PHE A 174 9.37 22.48 13.05
C PHE A 174 10.11 23.12 14.22
N ALA A 175 10.23 22.40 15.34
CA ALA A 175 11.17 22.75 16.39
C ALA A 175 12.61 22.61 15.87
N ALA A 176 13.51 23.50 16.31
CA ALA A 176 14.93 23.43 15.95
C ALA A 176 15.61 22.23 16.64
N VAL A 177 15.36 22.08 17.94
CA VAL A 177 15.85 21.00 18.81
C VAL A 177 14.67 20.54 19.67
N PRO A 178 14.47 19.23 19.88
CA PRO A 178 13.43 18.75 20.77
C PRO A 178 13.79 19.08 22.23
N GLY A 179 12.84 19.59 23.01
CA GLY A 179 13.07 19.93 24.40
C GLY A 179 11.80 20.32 25.16
N PRO A 180 11.83 20.29 26.50
CA PRO A 180 10.68 20.63 27.35
C PRO A 180 10.31 22.12 27.30
N GLU A 181 11.25 22.97 26.93
CA GLU A 181 11.08 24.43 26.78
C GLU A 181 10.35 24.84 25.49
N VAL A 182 10.29 23.94 24.51
CA VAL A 182 9.68 24.21 23.21
C VAL A 182 8.16 24.12 23.33
N ASP A 183 7.48 25.06 22.69
CA ASP A 183 6.02 25.07 22.58
C ASP A 183 5.51 23.73 22.00
N PRO A 184 4.55 23.04 22.66
CA PRO A 184 3.96 21.80 22.14
C PRO A 184 3.24 21.93 20.80
N GLY A 185 2.98 23.16 20.32
CA GLY A 185 2.44 23.41 18.98
C GLY A 185 3.45 23.33 17.84
N LEU A 186 4.73 23.07 18.14
CA LEU A 186 5.77 22.81 17.15
C LEU A 186 6.02 21.31 17.02
N LEU A 187 6.29 20.83 15.79
CA LEU A 187 6.68 19.44 15.55
C LEU A 187 8.09 19.20 16.09
N GLN A 188 8.20 18.35 17.12
CA GLN A 188 9.44 18.03 17.82
C GLN A 188 9.99 16.68 17.35
N PHE A 189 11.20 16.68 16.81
CA PHE A 189 11.92 15.49 16.36
C PHE A 189 13.43 15.73 16.38
N LYS A 190 14.23 14.68 16.52
CA LYS A 190 15.70 14.76 16.44
C LYS A 190 16.09 14.79 14.97
N ARG A 191 16.65 15.90 14.48
CA ARG A 191 17.02 16.07 13.06
C ARG A 191 18.26 15.25 12.69
N VAL A 192 18.19 14.56 11.56
CA VAL A 192 19.39 13.99 10.91
C VAL A 192 20.25 15.12 10.33
N GLN A 193 21.57 15.00 10.44
CA GLN A 193 22.48 15.96 9.82
C GLN A 193 22.41 15.86 8.28
N PRO A 194 22.37 16.99 7.56
CA PRO A 194 22.43 16.98 6.10
C PRO A 194 23.65 16.19 5.59
N GLY A 195 23.46 15.35 4.58
CA GLY A 195 24.52 14.52 4.01
C GLY A 195 24.71 13.16 4.71
N THR A 196 23.98 12.87 5.78
CA THR A 196 23.96 11.51 6.36
C THR A 196 23.22 10.56 5.43
N GLU A 197 23.88 9.49 4.98
CA GLU A 197 23.24 8.45 4.18
C GLU A 197 22.29 7.62 5.07
N ILE A 198 21.00 7.66 4.74
CA ILE A 198 19.99 6.82 5.40
C ILE A 198 19.98 5.48 4.67
N VAL A 199 20.95 4.63 4.99
CA VAL A 199 21.01 3.29 4.42
C VAL A 199 19.98 2.40 5.10
N GLN A 200 18.97 1.98 4.34
CA GLN A 200 18.10 0.89 4.78
C GLN A 200 18.88 -0.43 4.62
N ASP A 201 19.24 -1.06 5.74
CA ASP A 201 19.94 -2.33 5.72
C ASP A 201 19.09 -3.41 5.02
N ALA A 202 19.46 -3.77 3.78
CA ALA A 202 18.73 -4.78 3.00
C ALA A 202 18.62 -6.13 3.75
N LYS A 203 19.61 -6.45 4.61
CA LYS A 203 19.63 -7.66 5.46
C LYS A 203 18.59 -7.66 6.58
N LYS A 204 18.07 -6.49 6.95
CA LYS A 204 17.04 -6.34 7.98
C LYS A 204 15.63 -6.42 7.40
N THR A 205 15.46 -6.71 6.11
CA THR A 205 14.13 -6.74 5.49
C THR A 205 13.36 -8.02 5.81
N THR A 206 12.03 -7.97 5.76
CA THR A 206 11.14 -9.12 6.07
C THR A 206 11.44 -10.34 5.19
N ARG A 207 11.94 -10.09 3.98
CA ARG A 207 12.22 -11.10 2.96
C ARG A 207 13.37 -12.06 3.34
N PRO A 208 13.22 -13.38 3.11
CA PRO A 208 14.26 -14.36 3.44
C PRO A 208 15.50 -14.28 2.54
N ASN A 209 15.34 -14.06 1.22
CA ASN A 209 16.44 -13.96 0.26
C ASN A 209 16.39 -12.64 -0.50
N THR A 210 17.25 -11.71 -0.09
CA THR A 210 17.26 -10.32 -0.55
C THR A 210 17.90 -10.14 -1.93
N HIS A 211 18.86 -11.01 -2.29
CA HIS A 211 19.61 -10.96 -3.54
C HIS A 211 18.85 -11.51 -4.76
N TRP A 212 17.76 -12.28 -4.56
CA TRP A 212 16.94 -12.79 -5.65
C TRP A 212 16.04 -11.71 -6.26
N ARG A 213 15.71 -11.86 -7.54
CA ARG A 213 14.74 -10.98 -8.21
C ARG A 213 13.44 -10.89 -7.40
N LYS A 214 12.95 -9.66 -7.19
CA LYS A 214 11.66 -9.40 -6.52
C LYS A 214 10.52 -9.62 -7.51
N SER A 215 9.50 -10.36 -7.12
CA SER A 215 8.24 -10.45 -7.88
C SER A 215 7.19 -9.55 -7.24
N ILE A 216 6.26 -9.02 -8.04
CA ILE A 216 5.11 -8.23 -7.54
C ILE A 216 4.30 -9.05 -6.52
N ALA A 217 4.06 -10.33 -6.77
CA ALA A 217 3.31 -11.17 -5.82
C ALA A 217 4.03 -11.29 -4.46
N SER A 218 5.38 -11.30 -4.46
CA SER A 218 6.15 -11.34 -3.21
C SER A 218 6.14 -10.00 -2.46
N SER A 219 6.02 -8.86 -3.17
CA SER A 219 5.97 -7.54 -2.53
C SER A 219 4.65 -7.30 -1.80
N VAL A 220 3.55 -7.93 -2.23
CA VAL A 220 2.26 -7.86 -1.52
C VAL A 220 2.36 -8.47 -0.12
N VAL A 221 3.18 -9.51 0.06
CA VAL A 221 3.29 -10.24 1.35
C VAL A 221 4.45 -9.74 2.20
N HIS A 222 5.59 -9.43 1.58
CA HIS A 222 6.84 -9.10 2.29
C HIS A 222 7.25 -7.64 2.16
N GLY A 223 6.54 -6.85 1.35
CA GLY A 223 6.78 -5.43 1.20
C GLY A 223 5.88 -4.61 2.12
N ASP A 224 6.21 -3.33 2.19
CA ASP A 224 5.40 -2.26 2.76
C ASP A 224 4.17 -1.99 1.86
N ILE A 225 3.27 -1.11 2.30
CA ILE A 225 2.08 -0.67 1.57
C ILE A 225 2.39 -0.09 0.18
N PHE A 226 3.63 0.34 -0.06
CA PHE A 226 4.12 0.87 -1.33
C PHE A 226 4.86 -0.18 -2.19
N GLY A 227 4.96 -1.43 -1.74
CA GLY A 227 5.69 -2.49 -2.43
C GLY A 227 7.21 -2.47 -2.24
N ASP A 228 7.72 -1.52 -1.44
CA ASP A 228 9.11 -1.45 -1.02
C ASP A 228 9.42 -2.49 0.07
N PRO A 229 10.68 -2.94 0.24
CA PRO A 229 10.99 -3.95 1.24
C PRO A 229 10.87 -3.38 2.66
N ASP A 230 9.97 -3.93 3.46
CA ASP A 230 9.79 -3.49 4.85
C ASP A 230 10.87 -4.08 5.78
N LEU A 231 11.17 -3.37 6.87
CA LEU A 231 12.10 -3.79 7.91
C LEU A 231 11.46 -4.83 8.83
N ARG A 232 12.23 -5.83 9.23
CA ARG A 232 11.82 -6.85 10.20
C ARG A 232 11.57 -6.19 11.55
N THR A 233 10.32 -6.23 11.98
CA THR A 233 9.95 -5.93 13.35
C THR A 233 10.40 -7.07 14.27
N LYS A 234 10.84 -6.73 15.48
CA LYS A 234 11.10 -7.72 16.53
C LYS A 234 9.75 -8.24 17.06
N ASN A 235 9.65 -9.55 17.31
CA ASN A 235 8.47 -10.09 17.98
C ASN A 235 8.30 -9.41 19.34
N PRO A 236 7.08 -8.98 19.70
CA PRO A 236 6.85 -8.22 20.93
C PRO A 236 7.30 -8.96 22.19
N LYS A 237 7.28 -10.31 22.17
CA LYS A 237 7.78 -11.17 23.26
C LYS A 237 9.28 -10.97 23.57
N TYR A 238 10.09 -10.61 22.58
CA TYR A 238 11.54 -10.42 22.73
C TYR A 238 11.95 -8.95 22.76
N VAL A 239 10.98 -8.03 22.80
CA VAL A 239 11.28 -6.61 22.97
C VAL A 239 11.49 -6.36 24.46
N GLU A 240 12.71 -5.97 24.83
CA GLU A 240 12.99 -5.55 26.19
C GLU A 240 12.09 -4.37 26.56
N SER A 241 11.51 -4.41 27.77
CA SER A 241 10.66 -3.34 28.30
C SER A 241 11.42 -2.07 28.71
N ARG A 242 12.72 -2.00 28.39
CA ARG A 242 13.59 -0.87 28.71
C ARG A 242 13.47 0.21 27.64
N LEU A 243 13.46 1.46 28.08
CA LEU A 243 13.54 2.60 27.16
C LEU A 243 14.94 2.63 26.51
N PRO A 244 15.02 2.95 25.21
CA PRO A 244 16.31 3.20 24.57
C PRO A 244 16.95 4.48 25.12
N ASP A 245 18.28 4.49 25.20
CA ASP A 245 19.05 5.69 25.58
C ASP A 245 18.86 6.79 24.53
N ILE A 246 18.65 8.04 24.96
CA ILE A 246 18.33 9.18 24.08
C ILE A 246 19.39 9.40 22.98
N ASP A 247 20.66 9.21 23.33
CA ASP A 247 21.77 9.38 22.40
C ASP A 247 21.79 8.29 21.32
N SER A 248 21.31 7.09 21.66
CA SER A 248 21.23 5.94 20.74
C SER A 248 20.10 6.06 19.72
N ILE A 249 19.11 6.93 19.95
CA ILE A 249 17.95 7.09 19.07
C ILE A 249 18.41 7.77 17.77
N PRO A 250 18.19 7.15 16.60
CA PRO A 250 18.54 7.74 15.32
C PRO A 250 17.66 8.97 15.07
N GLY A 251 18.27 10.01 14.47
CA GLY A 251 17.50 11.14 13.97
C GLY A 251 16.55 10.74 12.84
N VAL A 252 15.54 11.57 12.61
CA VAL A 252 14.55 11.41 11.54
C VAL A 252 14.60 12.61 10.59
N THR A 253 14.28 12.39 9.32
CA THR A 253 14.15 13.48 8.34
C THR A 253 12.90 14.30 8.61
N ALA A 254 12.93 15.59 8.25
CA ALA A 254 11.76 16.45 8.41
C ALA A 254 10.53 15.91 7.65
N GLU A 255 10.74 15.34 6.46
CA GLU A 255 9.68 14.71 5.67
C GLU A 255 9.03 13.54 6.41
N LYS A 256 9.84 12.65 7.00
CA LYS A 256 9.32 11.49 7.73
C LYS A 256 8.59 11.94 9.00
N ALA A 257 9.15 12.86 9.78
CA ALA A 257 8.50 13.39 10.98
C ALA A 257 7.16 14.10 10.68
N ALA A 258 7.09 14.86 9.58
CA ALA A 258 5.85 15.48 9.16
C ALA A 258 4.81 14.44 8.72
N SER A 259 5.24 13.38 8.01
CA SER A 259 4.35 12.29 7.63
C SER A 259 3.81 11.49 8.82
N THR A 260 4.64 11.23 9.84
CA THR A 260 4.23 10.53 11.07
C THR A 260 3.25 11.36 11.88
N PHE A 261 3.43 12.69 11.91
CA PHE A 261 2.45 13.61 12.49
C PHE A 261 1.08 13.52 11.81
N VAL A 262 1.02 13.56 10.47
CA VAL A 262 -0.26 13.49 9.74
C VAL A 262 -0.96 12.16 9.99
N GLN A 263 -0.21 11.05 9.98
CA GLN A 263 -0.72 9.73 10.34
C GLN A 263 -1.24 9.74 11.79
N ALA A 264 -0.46 10.26 12.74
CA ALA A 264 -0.84 10.32 14.14
C ALA A 264 -2.10 11.17 14.37
N LEU A 265 -2.28 12.25 13.61
CA LEU A 265 -3.48 13.07 13.67
C LEU A 265 -4.73 12.26 13.26
N VAL A 266 -4.65 11.52 12.16
CA VAL A 266 -5.75 10.65 11.70
C VAL A 266 -6.07 9.58 12.74
N GLY A 267 -5.04 8.94 13.32
CA GLY A 267 -5.20 7.97 14.41
C GLY A 267 -5.84 8.59 15.65
N GLY A 268 -5.44 9.79 16.04
CA GLY A 268 -6.02 10.54 17.16
C GLY A 268 -7.49 10.90 16.92
N ILE A 269 -7.84 11.38 15.72
CA ILE A 269 -9.23 11.65 15.32
C ILE A 269 -10.06 10.38 15.43
N TYR A 270 -9.55 9.25 14.93
CA TYR A 270 -10.24 7.97 15.00
C TYR A 270 -10.53 7.54 16.44
N LEU A 271 -9.55 7.64 17.34
CA LEU A 271 -9.72 7.23 18.74
C LEU A 271 -10.75 8.08 19.49
N HIS A 272 -10.79 9.40 19.25
CA HIS A 272 -11.65 10.31 20.01
C HIS A 272 -13.02 10.56 19.37
N ALA A 273 -13.08 10.65 18.04
CA ALA A 273 -14.28 11.00 17.29
C ALA A 273 -14.87 9.81 16.50
N GLY A 274 -14.20 8.67 16.50
CA GLY A 274 -14.63 7.47 15.82
C GLY A 274 -14.32 7.47 14.33
N ARG A 275 -14.66 6.34 13.70
CA ARG A 275 -14.46 6.09 12.27
C ARG A 275 -15.08 7.13 11.33
N PRO A 276 -16.36 7.55 11.47
CA PRO A 276 -16.96 8.48 10.51
C PRO A 276 -16.22 9.81 10.41
N ALA A 277 -15.70 10.31 11.55
CA ALA A 277 -14.92 11.54 11.59
C ALA A 277 -13.57 11.39 10.87
N ALA A 278 -12.86 10.27 11.10
CA ALA A 278 -11.57 9.99 10.45
C ALA A 278 -11.72 9.86 8.93
N LYS A 279 -12.76 9.17 8.46
CA LYS A 279 -13.01 9.01 7.02
C LYS A 279 -13.46 10.31 6.35
N ARG A 280 -14.26 11.13 7.03
CA ARG A 280 -14.60 12.48 6.54
C ARG A 280 -13.32 13.32 6.38
N PHE A 281 -12.47 13.33 7.41
CA PHE A 281 -11.19 14.03 7.38
C PHE A 281 -10.30 13.55 6.21
N PHE A 282 -10.23 12.23 5.98
CA PHE A 282 -9.52 11.62 4.86
C PHE A 282 -10.06 12.08 3.49
N LYS A 283 -11.38 12.10 3.30
CA LYS A 283 -12.00 12.58 2.06
C LYS A 283 -11.69 14.06 1.80
N GLU A 284 -11.74 14.88 2.83
CA GLU A 284 -11.54 16.33 2.76
C GLU A 284 -10.09 16.73 2.47
N HIS A 285 -9.10 16.03 3.04
CA HIS A 285 -7.69 16.45 2.99
C HIS A 285 -6.80 15.61 2.08
N ILE A 286 -7.13 14.33 1.87
CA ILE A 286 -6.27 13.39 1.12
C ILE A 286 -6.87 13.08 -0.26
N ILE A 287 -8.12 12.62 -0.33
CA ILE A 287 -8.77 12.32 -1.63
C ILE A 287 -9.07 13.59 -2.43
N SER A 288 -9.30 14.73 -1.79
CA SER A 288 -9.58 16.00 -2.47
C SER A 288 -8.47 16.46 -3.41
N ARG A 289 -7.26 15.90 -3.30
CA ARG A 289 -6.12 16.19 -4.18
C ARG A 289 -6.28 15.48 -5.51
N HIS A 290 -6.03 16.20 -6.60
CA HIS A 290 -6.08 15.63 -7.94
C HIS A 290 -4.80 14.84 -8.26
N LEU A 291 -4.95 13.56 -8.58
CA LEU A 291 -3.88 12.70 -9.09
C LEU A 291 -4.22 12.19 -10.49
N ASP A 292 -3.36 12.51 -11.45
CA ASP A 292 -3.49 12.02 -12.82
C ASP A 292 -2.89 10.62 -12.96
N MET A 293 -3.77 9.61 -12.90
CA MET A 293 -3.39 8.20 -13.02
C MET A 293 -2.72 7.86 -14.35
N THR A 294 -2.98 8.63 -15.41
CA THR A 294 -2.42 8.34 -16.74
C THR A 294 -0.90 8.47 -16.77
N LYS A 295 -0.31 9.26 -15.87
CA LYS A 295 1.13 9.51 -15.78
C LYS A 295 1.89 8.44 -14.99
N LEU A 296 1.19 7.60 -14.25
CA LEU A 296 1.80 6.55 -13.42
C LEU A 296 2.16 5.29 -14.23
N PHE A 297 1.62 5.14 -15.45
CA PHE A 297 1.89 3.98 -16.29
C PHE A 297 3.24 4.08 -16.99
N SER A 298 4.00 2.98 -16.96
CA SER A 298 5.20 2.78 -17.76
C SER A 298 5.08 1.46 -18.51
N PHE A 299 5.08 1.51 -19.84
CA PHE A 299 4.95 0.34 -20.72
C PHE A 299 6.27 0.07 -21.43
N THR A 300 6.71 -1.18 -21.45
CA THR A 300 7.92 -1.60 -22.19
C THR A 300 7.58 -2.08 -23.59
N GLN A 301 6.55 -2.93 -23.76
CA GLN A 301 6.16 -3.51 -25.05
C GLN A 301 4.65 -3.44 -25.28
N PRO A 302 4.06 -2.22 -25.42
CA PRO A 302 2.61 -2.03 -25.39
C PRO A 302 1.86 -2.76 -26.52
N ALA A 303 2.47 -2.93 -27.69
CA ALA A 303 1.84 -3.66 -28.80
C ALA A 303 1.70 -5.16 -28.50
N ARG A 304 2.66 -5.75 -27.78
CA ARG A 304 2.63 -7.17 -27.37
C ARG A 304 1.65 -7.37 -26.23
N ASP A 305 1.69 -6.47 -25.25
CA ASP A 305 0.75 -6.46 -24.11
C ASP A 305 -0.71 -6.37 -24.63
N LEU A 306 -0.97 -5.51 -25.61
CA LEU A 306 -2.30 -5.36 -26.22
C LEU A 306 -2.74 -6.59 -27.03
N ALA A 307 -1.82 -7.24 -27.76
CA ALA A 307 -2.13 -8.48 -28.48
C ALA A 307 -2.50 -9.61 -27.51
N ASN A 308 -1.76 -9.72 -26.40
CA ASN A 308 -2.05 -10.66 -25.32
C ASN A 308 -3.38 -10.33 -24.63
N LEU A 309 -3.70 -9.04 -24.44
CA LEU A 309 -5.01 -8.59 -23.94
C LEU A 309 -6.13 -9.12 -24.83
N CYS A 310 -6.05 -8.84 -26.14
CA CYS A 310 -7.08 -9.24 -27.09
C CYS A 310 -7.23 -10.76 -27.12
N HIS A 311 -6.11 -11.50 -27.07
CA HIS A 311 -6.14 -12.96 -27.00
C HIS A 311 -6.81 -13.47 -25.72
N ARG A 312 -6.49 -12.91 -24.55
CA ARG A 312 -7.08 -13.28 -23.26
C ARG A 312 -8.60 -13.04 -23.24
N GLU A 313 -9.03 -11.90 -23.76
CA GLU A 313 -10.44 -11.50 -23.80
C GLU A 313 -11.21 -12.12 -24.99
N ASN A 314 -10.57 -12.99 -25.79
CA ASN A 314 -11.12 -13.61 -27.00
C ASN A 314 -11.64 -12.59 -28.04
N ILE A 315 -10.95 -11.45 -28.17
CA ILE A 315 -11.22 -10.40 -29.15
C ILE A 315 -10.29 -10.60 -30.37
N GLU A 316 -10.72 -10.15 -31.55
CA GLU A 316 -9.90 -10.21 -32.76
C GLU A 316 -8.51 -9.56 -32.55
N PRO A 317 -7.45 -10.08 -33.20
CA PRO A 317 -6.10 -9.56 -33.01
C PRO A 317 -6.01 -8.08 -33.42
N PRO A 318 -5.29 -7.25 -32.65
CA PRO A 318 -5.25 -5.81 -32.90
C PRO A 318 -4.40 -5.48 -34.14
N VAL A 319 -4.97 -4.72 -35.07
CA VAL A 319 -4.32 -4.25 -36.29
C VAL A 319 -4.21 -2.72 -36.28
N ALA A 320 -2.99 -2.21 -36.43
CA ALA A 320 -2.74 -0.77 -36.53
C ALA A 320 -2.99 -0.28 -37.97
N LYS A 321 -3.82 0.76 -38.13
CA LYS A 321 -4.16 1.40 -39.41
C LYS A 321 -3.87 2.90 -39.32
N ILE A 322 -3.38 3.48 -40.42
CA ILE A 322 -3.18 4.93 -40.53
C ILE A 322 -4.56 5.57 -40.75
N ILE A 323 -4.94 6.49 -39.88
CA ILE A 323 -6.20 7.25 -39.98
C ILE A 323 -5.98 8.50 -40.84
N SER A 324 -4.92 9.24 -40.53
CA SER A 324 -4.51 10.42 -41.29
C SER A 324 -3.00 10.60 -41.20
N GLU A 325 -2.43 11.24 -42.22
CA GLU A 325 -1.02 11.59 -42.25
C GLU A 325 -0.82 12.97 -42.88
N THR A 326 0.18 13.68 -42.39
CA THR A 326 0.60 14.97 -42.95
C THR A 326 2.11 15.11 -42.88
N GLY A 327 2.68 15.76 -43.89
CA GLY A 327 4.10 16.10 -43.92
C GLY A 327 5.07 14.92 -43.91
N ARG A 328 4.71 13.75 -44.50
CA ARG A 328 5.52 12.51 -44.49
C ARG A 328 6.99 12.69 -44.88
N HIS A 329 7.28 13.61 -45.81
CA HIS A 329 8.64 13.94 -46.29
C HIS A 329 9.16 15.27 -45.72
N SER A 330 8.63 15.73 -44.59
CA SER A 330 9.09 16.92 -43.89
C SER A 330 9.99 16.54 -42.71
N ARG A 331 10.59 17.54 -42.05
CA ARG A 331 11.36 17.34 -40.81
C ARG A 331 10.46 16.91 -39.65
N ASN A 332 9.21 17.38 -39.62
CA ASN A 332 8.24 17.14 -38.54
C ASN A 332 6.95 16.53 -39.12
N PRO A 333 7.00 15.29 -39.64
CA PRO A 333 5.80 14.58 -40.07
C PRO A 333 4.87 14.32 -38.87
N VAL A 334 3.57 14.19 -39.14
CA VAL A 334 2.59 13.76 -38.14
C VAL A 334 1.78 12.62 -38.71
N PHE A 335 1.85 11.46 -38.04
CA PHE A 335 1.07 10.28 -38.37
C PHE A 335 0.06 10.03 -37.26
N ASN A 336 -1.21 9.95 -37.61
CA ASN A 336 -2.28 9.53 -36.71
C ASN A 336 -2.64 8.08 -37.02
N VAL A 337 -2.37 7.19 -36.07
CA VAL A 337 -2.58 5.75 -36.19
C VAL A 337 -3.65 5.32 -35.19
N GLY A 338 -4.62 4.54 -35.66
CA GLY A 338 -5.61 3.86 -34.82
C GLY A 338 -5.29 2.38 -34.73
N VAL A 339 -5.44 1.79 -33.55
CA VAL A 339 -5.42 0.34 -33.36
C VAL A 339 -6.86 -0.15 -33.34
N PHE A 340 -7.18 -1.06 -34.26
CA PHE A 340 -8.50 -1.62 -34.44
C PHE A 340 -8.50 -3.11 -34.11
N SER A 341 -9.58 -3.58 -33.50
CA SER A 341 -9.90 -5.01 -33.41
C SER A 341 -11.19 -5.23 -34.18
N GLY A 342 -11.10 -5.89 -35.34
CA GLY A 342 -12.17 -5.94 -36.32
C GLY A 342 -12.63 -4.56 -36.78
N LYS A 343 -13.82 -4.17 -36.33
CA LYS A 343 -14.46 -2.87 -36.62
C LYS A 343 -14.23 -1.83 -35.53
N ASP A 344 -13.90 -2.25 -34.32
CA ASP A 344 -13.85 -1.38 -33.15
C ASP A 344 -12.48 -0.72 -33.02
N LYS A 345 -12.47 0.60 -32.81
CA LYS A 345 -11.23 1.37 -32.55
C LYS A 345 -10.91 1.27 -31.05
N LEU A 346 -9.86 0.54 -30.71
CA LEU A 346 -9.42 0.37 -29.31
C LEU A 346 -8.66 1.58 -28.78
N GLY A 347 -7.84 2.19 -29.64
CA GLY A 347 -7.02 3.33 -29.26
C GLY A 347 -6.49 4.09 -30.46
N GLU A 348 -6.08 5.33 -30.22
CA GLU A 348 -5.55 6.24 -31.23
C GLU A 348 -4.31 6.94 -30.68
N GLY A 349 -3.33 7.18 -31.54
CA GLY A 349 -2.09 7.85 -31.17
C GLY A 349 -1.48 8.57 -32.34
N SER A 350 -0.97 9.78 -32.07
CA SER A 350 -0.24 10.60 -33.02
C SER A 350 1.26 10.54 -32.74
N GLY A 351 2.11 10.52 -33.76
CA GLY A 351 3.56 10.47 -33.59
C GLY A 351 4.33 11.02 -34.80
N ALA A 352 5.61 11.33 -34.61
CA ALA A 352 6.50 11.79 -35.67
C ALA A 352 7.03 10.62 -36.51
N SER A 353 6.87 9.38 -36.06
CA SER A 353 7.12 8.20 -36.88
C SER A 353 5.93 7.26 -36.83
N LEU A 354 5.78 6.42 -37.86
CA LEU A 354 4.75 5.38 -37.89
C LEU A 354 4.88 4.43 -36.69
N ILE A 355 6.12 4.13 -36.28
CA ILE A 355 6.41 3.26 -35.12
C ILE A 355 5.95 3.95 -33.83
N GLU A 356 6.29 5.23 -33.65
CA GLU A 356 5.88 6.00 -32.48
C GLU A 356 4.36 6.20 -32.40
N ALA A 357 3.71 6.52 -33.52
CA ALA A 357 2.26 6.64 -33.57
C ALA A 357 1.59 5.31 -33.20
N ARG A 358 2.11 4.19 -33.71
CA ARG A 358 1.65 2.84 -33.35
C ARG A 358 1.83 2.53 -31.86
N THR A 359 2.99 2.84 -31.28
CA THR A 359 3.23 2.58 -29.85
C THR A 359 2.33 3.44 -28.97
N ARG A 360 2.17 4.73 -29.30
CA ARG A 360 1.26 5.65 -28.59
C ARG A 360 -0.20 5.20 -28.70
N ALA A 361 -0.65 4.73 -29.86
CA ALA A 361 -2.00 4.21 -30.04
C ALA A 361 -2.25 2.93 -29.22
N ALA A 362 -1.26 2.04 -29.14
CA ALA A 362 -1.33 0.85 -28.28
C ALA A 362 -1.34 1.22 -26.79
N VAL A 363 -0.52 2.19 -26.37
CA VAL A 363 -0.54 2.71 -24.98
C VAL A 363 -1.89 3.33 -24.65
N ALA A 364 -2.50 4.09 -25.57
CA ALA A 364 -3.82 4.68 -25.36
C ALA A 364 -4.89 3.59 -25.17
N ALA A 365 -4.87 2.52 -25.97
CA ALA A 365 -5.76 1.38 -25.82
C ALA A 365 -5.59 0.69 -24.45
N LEU A 366 -4.36 0.43 -24.02
CA LEU A 366 -4.06 -0.17 -22.71
C LEU A 366 -4.49 0.72 -21.54
N LYS A 367 -4.22 2.03 -21.62
CA LYS A 367 -4.69 2.99 -20.61
C LYS A 367 -6.21 3.02 -20.54
N GLY A 368 -6.90 3.01 -21.68
CA GLY A 368 -8.36 2.93 -21.73
C GLY A 368 -8.91 1.66 -21.07
N TRP A 369 -8.22 0.54 -21.21
CA TRP A 369 -8.57 -0.71 -20.53
C TRP A 369 -8.37 -0.63 -19.00
N TYR A 370 -7.18 -0.20 -18.55
CA TYR A 370 -6.82 -0.19 -17.14
C TYR A 370 -7.49 0.92 -16.32
N LEU A 371 -7.77 2.07 -16.95
CA LEU A 371 -8.43 3.22 -16.32
C LEU A 371 -9.96 3.18 -16.45
N TYR A 372 -10.53 2.01 -16.77
CA TYR A 372 -11.96 1.80 -16.66
C TYR A 372 -12.44 2.14 -15.25
N SER A 373 -13.46 2.99 -15.15
CA SER A 373 -14.07 3.40 -13.89
C SER A 373 -15.59 3.24 -13.96
N PRO A 374 -16.22 2.51 -13.03
CA PRO A 374 -17.68 2.40 -12.97
C PRO A 374 -18.30 3.73 -12.49
N LEU A 375 -19.51 4.05 -12.96
CA LEU A 375 -20.18 5.32 -12.62
C LEU A 375 -20.54 5.44 -11.13
N ASP A 376 -21.12 4.39 -10.56
CA ASP A 376 -21.51 4.36 -9.14
C ASP A 376 -20.43 3.66 -8.31
N VAL A 377 -19.37 4.39 -7.96
CA VAL A 377 -18.30 3.86 -7.09
C VAL A 377 -18.77 3.87 -5.65
N ARG A 378 -19.02 2.68 -5.08
CA ARG A 378 -19.26 2.51 -3.65
C ARG A 378 -18.11 1.75 -3.00
N VAL A 379 -17.56 2.31 -1.93
CA VAL A 379 -16.50 1.68 -1.14
C VAL A 379 -17.07 0.71 -0.10
N PRO A 380 -16.41 -0.42 0.17
CA PRO A 380 -16.88 -1.41 1.16
C PRO A 380 -17.02 -0.77 2.54
N SER A 381 -16.13 0.12 2.95
CA SER A 381 -16.24 0.79 4.25
C SER A 381 -17.53 1.62 4.43
N SER A 382 -18.25 1.97 3.36
CA SER A 382 -19.52 2.72 3.45
C SER A 382 -20.70 1.87 3.94
N THR A 383 -20.63 0.55 3.87
CA THR A 383 -21.74 -0.32 4.32
C THR A 383 -21.83 -0.41 5.84
N GLU A 384 -20.72 -0.19 6.53
CA GLU A 384 -20.62 -0.30 7.99
C GLU A 384 -20.93 1.02 8.71
N GLU A 385 -21.03 2.13 7.96
CA GLU A 385 -21.11 3.49 8.52
C GLU A 385 -22.52 4.07 8.58
N GLU A 386 -23.39 3.71 7.63
CA GLU A 386 -24.73 4.30 7.52
C GLU A 386 -25.76 3.39 8.21
N GLU A 387 -26.35 3.88 9.31
CA GLU A 387 -27.57 3.28 9.88
C GLU A 387 -28.70 3.41 8.83
N GLY A 388 -28.95 2.32 8.08
CA GLY A 388 -29.86 2.33 6.92
C GLY A 388 -29.16 2.39 5.55
N ALA A 389 -27.87 2.05 5.48
CA ALA A 389 -27.13 1.97 4.22
C ALA A 389 -27.87 1.11 3.18
N LYS A 390 -27.80 1.50 1.90
CA LYS A 390 -28.28 0.64 0.80
C LYS A 390 -27.58 -0.72 0.88
N LEU A 391 -28.23 -1.77 0.40
CA LEU A 391 -27.62 -3.10 0.29
C LEU A 391 -26.31 -3.03 -0.52
N TRP A 392 -25.30 -3.79 -0.11
CA TRP A 392 -24.03 -3.86 -0.83
C TRP A 392 -24.22 -4.39 -2.25
N LYS A 393 -23.72 -3.66 -3.24
CA LYS A 393 -23.66 -4.10 -4.63
C LYS A 393 -22.24 -4.59 -4.90
N PRO A 394 -22.06 -5.83 -5.40
CA PRO A 394 -20.74 -6.33 -5.75
C PRO A 394 -20.03 -5.42 -6.74
N VAL A 395 -18.78 -5.05 -6.44
CA VAL A 395 -17.90 -4.29 -7.34
C VAL A 395 -17.27 -5.27 -8.34
N TYR A 396 -16.97 -4.78 -9.55
CA TYR A 396 -16.26 -5.56 -10.56
C TYR A 396 -14.84 -5.90 -10.05
N VAL A 397 -14.46 -7.17 -10.18
CA VAL A 397 -13.13 -7.68 -9.82
C VAL A 397 -12.46 -8.18 -11.11
N ASP A 398 -11.32 -7.60 -11.45
CA ASP A 398 -10.57 -7.99 -12.64
C ASP A 398 -9.81 -9.32 -12.44
N TYR A 399 -9.45 -9.96 -13.54
CA TYR A 399 -8.62 -11.17 -13.57
C TYR A 399 -7.14 -10.88 -13.34
N GLY A 400 -6.76 -9.61 -13.21
CA GLY A 400 -5.40 -9.14 -12.97
C GLY A 400 -4.73 -8.56 -14.22
N GLU A 401 -3.53 -8.05 -14.03
CA GLU A 401 -2.71 -7.49 -15.11
C GLU A 401 -2.27 -8.56 -16.12
N ILE A 402 -1.80 -8.10 -17.28
CA ILE A 402 -1.38 -8.99 -18.36
C ILE A 402 0.10 -9.29 -18.18
N PHE A 403 0.42 -10.59 -18.15
CA PHE A 403 1.80 -11.05 -18.14
C PHE A 403 2.23 -11.43 -19.55
N VAL A 404 3.47 -11.08 -19.91
CA VAL A 404 4.01 -11.18 -21.27
C VAL A 404 5.27 -12.02 -21.32
#